data_AF-A0A8S4GNN2-F1
#
_entry.id   AF-A0A8S4GNN2-F1
#
_cell.length_a   1.000
_cell.length_b   1.000
_cell.length_c   1.000
_cell.angle_alpha   90.00
_cell.angle_beta   90.00
_cell.angle_gamma   90.00
#
_symmetry.space_group_name_H-M   'P 1'
#
loop_
_entity.id
_entity.type
_entity.pdbx_description
1 polymer ?
#
loop_
_entity_poly.entity_id
_entity_poly.type
_entity_poly.pdbx_seq_one_letter_code
_entity_poly.pdbx_strand_id
1 'polypeptide(L)'
;MSCQVRVAASASVESRASARQPVPSPAAAPLLRCRRAVAGAVAATVVVAMPALASPEEQFANKCVGCHANGGNIVARNATLQLPDLQRNGRDTVDAIYEITYKGKGKMPGFGENCAPKGQCTFGPKLTDGEVRDIAEWILGKAEAGWP
;
A
#
# COMPACT_ATOMS: atom_id res chain seq x y z
N MET A 1 34.72 -19.72 -39.03
CA MET A 1 33.44 -20.33 -38.61
C MET A 1 32.84 -19.46 -37.52
N SER A 2 31.96 -18.56 -37.92
CA SER A 2 31.41 -17.49 -37.08
C SER A 2 30.08 -17.96 -36.47
N CYS A 3 30.00 -18.00 -35.14
CA CYS A 3 28.78 -18.31 -34.40
C CYS A 3 28.04 -16.99 -34.13
N GLN A 4 26.90 -16.79 -34.78
CA GLN A 4 26.07 -15.59 -34.63
C GLN A 4 25.17 -15.69 -33.39
N VAL A 5 25.20 -14.63 -32.58
CA VAL A 5 24.29 -14.36 -31.45
C VAL A 5 22.92 -13.98 -32.02
N ARG A 6 21.85 -14.70 -31.64
CA ARG A 6 20.47 -14.32 -31.96
C ARG A 6 19.88 -13.48 -30.82
N VAL A 7 19.54 -12.23 -31.14
CA VAL A 7 18.77 -11.31 -30.31
C VAL A 7 17.28 -11.67 -30.45
N ALA A 8 16.59 -11.89 -29.33
CA ALA A 8 15.13 -12.09 -29.32
C ALA A 8 14.43 -10.71 -29.27
N ALA A 9 13.43 -10.57 -30.15
CA ALA A 9 12.68 -9.35 -30.39
C ALA A 9 11.67 -9.04 -29.27
N SER A 10 11.53 -7.74 -28.96
CA SER A 10 10.55 -7.17 -28.04
C SER A 10 9.11 -7.38 -28.51
N ALA A 11 8.25 -7.83 -27.61
CA ALA A 11 6.82 -7.92 -27.84
C ALA A 11 6.15 -6.53 -27.67
N SER A 12 5.52 -6.05 -28.74
CA SER A 12 4.65 -4.88 -28.74
C SER A 12 3.32 -5.24 -28.06
N VAL A 13 2.94 -4.49 -27.02
CA VAL A 13 1.61 -4.57 -26.42
C VAL A 13 0.68 -3.64 -27.20
N GLU A 14 -0.27 -4.23 -27.89
CA GLU A 14 -1.29 -3.54 -28.69
C GLU A 14 -2.36 -2.90 -27.79
N SER A 15 -2.56 -1.60 -27.97
CA SER A 15 -3.54 -0.77 -27.26
C SER A 15 -4.97 -1.13 -27.68
N ARG A 16 -5.76 -1.71 -26.77
CA ARG A 16 -7.18 -1.99 -26.99
C ARG A 16 -7.98 -0.70 -26.87
N ALA A 17 -8.33 -0.12 -28.02
CA ALA A 17 -9.28 0.97 -28.14
C ALA A 17 -10.66 0.54 -27.59
N SER A 18 -11.10 1.23 -26.53
CA SER A 18 -12.43 1.07 -25.94
C SER A 18 -13.50 1.54 -26.93
N ALA A 19 -14.42 0.64 -27.27
CA ALA A 19 -15.50 0.86 -28.20
C ALA A 19 -16.43 2.00 -27.77
N ARG A 20 -16.64 2.99 -28.65
CA ARG A 20 -17.65 4.03 -28.47
C ARG A 20 -19.04 3.45 -28.71
N GLN A 21 -19.92 3.56 -27.71
CA GLN A 21 -21.34 3.27 -27.88
C GLN A 21 -22.06 4.50 -28.50
N PRO A 22 -23.12 4.30 -29.31
CA PRO A 22 -23.86 5.38 -29.96
C PRO A 22 -24.85 6.04 -28.98
N VAL A 23 -24.90 7.36 -29.01
CA VAL A 23 -25.87 8.16 -28.25
C VAL A 23 -27.18 8.31 -29.05
N PRO A 24 -28.36 8.10 -28.43
CA PRO A 24 -29.63 8.43 -29.06
C PRO A 24 -29.92 9.94 -28.97
N SER A 25 -30.40 10.49 -30.08
CA SER A 25 -30.87 11.88 -30.20
C SER A 25 -32.36 11.97 -29.87
N PRO A 26 -32.83 12.92 -29.04
CA PRO A 26 -34.25 13.23 -28.93
C PRO A 26 -34.63 14.49 -29.71
N ALA A 27 -35.71 14.34 -30.49
CA ALA A 27 -36.39 15.37 -31.25
C ALA A 27 -37.09 16.44 -30.37
N ALA A 28 -37.37 17.58 -31.00
CA ALA A 28 -37.78 18.85 -30.42
C ALA A 28 -39.25 18.97 -29.94
N ALA A 29 -39.44 19.75 -28.85
CA ALA A 29 -40.52 20.72 -28.50
C ALA A 29 -42.00 20.24 -28.42
N PRO A 30 -42.95 20.89 -27.68
CA PRO A 30 -43.04 22.33 -27.34
C PRO A 30 -43.59 22.77 -25.95
N LEU A 31 -43.38 24.07 -25.68
CA LEU A 31 -44.19 25.10 -24.98
C LEU A 31 -44.77 24.88 -23.56
N LEU A 32 -44.13 25.61 -22.64
CA LEU A 32 -44.70 26.57 -21.66
C LEU A 32 -46.03 26.20 -20.97
N ARG A 33 -45.92 25.70 -19.73
CA ARG A 33 -46.97 25.81 -18.72
C ARG A 33 -46.39 26.30 -17.39
N CYS A 34 -46.85 27.48 -16.99
CA CYS A 34 -46.65 28.08 -15.67
C CYS A 34 -47.22 27.14 -14.59
N ARG A 35 -46.36 26.50 -13.79
CA ARG A 35 -46.74 25.91 -12.51
C ARG A 35 -45.79 26.40 -11.43
N ARG A 36 -46.41 26.98 -10.38
CA ARG A 36 -45.79 27.58 -9.19
C ARG A 36 -44.80 26.60 -8.55
N ALA A 37 -43.55 27.02 -8.40
CA ALA A 37 -42.54 26.30 -7.65
C ALA A 37 -42.93 26.30 -6.16
N VAL A 38 -43.29 25.12 -5.63
CA VAL A 38 -43.28 24.90 -4.18
C VAL A 38 -41.82 24.65 -3.83
N ALA A 39 -41.19 25.62 -3.17
CA ALA A 39 -39.83 25.51 -2.67
C ALA A 39 -39.80 24.49 -1.52
N GLY A 40 -39.63 23.21 -1.86
CA GLY A 40 -39.26 22.17 -0.91
C GLY A 40 -37.75 22.22 -0.68
N ALA A 41 -37.32 22.61 0.51
CA ALA A 41 -35.92 22.56 0.91
C ALA A 41 -35.47 21.09 0.95
N VAL A 42 -34.70 20.67 -0.06
CA VAL A 42 -34.03 19.37 -0.06
C VAL A 42 -32.83 19.51 0.87
N ALA A 43 -32.94 19.00 2.10
CA ALA A 43 -31.81 18.92 3.01
C ALA A 43 -30.80 17.91 2.45
N ALA A 44 -29.77 18.40 1.76
CA ALA A 44 -28.68 17.58 1.26
C ALA A 44 -27.85 17.05 2.44
N THR A 45 -28.07 15.79 2.82
CA THR A 45 -27.18 15.09 3.74
C THR A 45 -25.84 14.86 3.06
N VAL A 46 -24.83 15.63 3.43
CA VAL A 46 -23.44 15.41 2.99
C VAL A 46 -22.93 14.15 3.70
N VAL A 47 -22.80 13.06 2.95
CA VAL A 47 -22.12 11.85 3.43
C VAL A 47 -20.62 12.13 3.34
N VAL A 48 -19.98 12.42 4.47
CA VAL A 48 -18.51 12.54 4.54
C VAL A 48 -17.96 11.11 4.54
N ALA A 49 -17.26 10.73 3.47
CA ALA A 49 -16.52 9.47 3.43
C ALA A 49 -15.37 9.53 4.45
N MET A 50 -15.39 8.63 5.43
CA MET A 50 -14.24 8.41 6.31
C MET A 50 -13.14 7.72 5.50
N PRO A 51 -11.87 8.15 5.62
CA PRO A 51 -10.77 7.44 4.98
C PRO A 51 -10.70 6.02 5.57
N ALA A 52 -10.64 5.03 4.68
CA ALA A 52 -10.36 3.66 5.09
C ALA A 52 -8.96 3.61 5.72
N LEU A 53 -8.83 2.93 6.86
CA LEU A 53 -7.52 2.63 7.42
C LEU A 53 -6.74 1.78 6.41
N ALA A 54 -5.51 2.18 6.12
CA ALA A 54 -4.66 1.46 5.17
C ALA A 54 -4.47 0.02 5.65
N SER A 55 -4.56 -0.96 4.75
CA SER A 55 -4.31 -2.36 5.09
C SER A 55 -2.83 -2.57 5.51
N PRO A 56 -2.48 -3.59 6.33
CA PRO A 56 -1.09 -3.84 6.69
C PRO A 56 -0.20 -4.13 5.47
N GLU A 57 -0.76 -4.71 4.40
CA GLU A 57 -0.06 -4.89 3.12
C GLU A 57 0.26 -3.55 2.45
N GLU A 58 -0.72 -2.63 2.40
CA GLU A 58 -0.51 -1.28 1.86
C GLU A 58 0.49 -0.50 2.71
N GLN A 59 0.42 -0.60 4.04
CA GLN A 59 1.38 0.04 4.94
C GLN A 59 2.80 -0.50 4.71
N PHE A 60 2.95 -1.82 4.54
CA PHE A 60 4.22 -2.46 4.20
C PHE A 60 4.75 -1.99 2.85
N ALA A 61 3.89 -1.93 1.83
CA ALA A 61 4.24 -1.44 0.51
C ALA A 61 4.70 0.03 0.55
N ASN A 62 4.05 0.86 1.36
CA ASN A 62 4.35 2.29 1.43
C ASN A 62 5.59 2.61 2.28
N LYS A 63 5.92 1.79 3.29
CA LYS A 63 6.96 2.14 4.29
C LYS A 63 8.13 1.17 4.39
N CYS A 64 7.95 -0.11 4.02
CA CYS A 64 8.91 -1.16 4.30
C CYS A 64 9.57 -1.72 3.04
N VAL A 65 8.85 -1.77 1.91
CA VAL A 65 9.28 -2.44 0.67
C VAL A 65 10.61 -1.89 0.12
N GLY A 66 10.89 -0.60 0.34
CA GLY A 66 12.12 0.03 -0.12
C GLY A 66 13.38 -0.65 0.40
N CYS A 67 13.32 -1.26 1.58
CA CYS A 67 14.42 -2.04 2.14
C CYS A 67 14.14 -3.56 2.16
N HIS A 68 12.87 -3.95 2.26
CA HIS A 68 12.43 -5.31 2.57
C HIS A 68 11.55 -5.96 1.48
N ALA A 69 11.76 -5.59 0.21
CA ALA A 69 11.07 -6.23 -0.91
C ALA A 69 11.18 -7.77 -0.85
N ASN A 70 10.05 -8.46 -1.04
CA ASN A 70 9.93 -9.93 -0.99
C ASN A 70 10.54 -10.56 0.28
N GLY A 71 10.43 -9.86 1.41
CA GLY A 71 10.99 -10.30 2.69
C GLY A 71 12.51 -10.21 2.79
N GLY A 72 13.20 -9.62 1.80
CA GLY A 72 14.65 -9.44 1.81
C GLY A 72 15.13 -8.37 2.78
N ASN A 73 16.41 -8.00 2.68
CA ASN A 73 16.96 -6.81 3.30
C ASN A 73 18.17 -6.30 2.50
N ILE A 74 18.00 -5.17 1.81
CA ILE A 74 19.07 -4.60 0.96
C ILE A 74 20.22 -3.97 1.76
N VAL A 75 19.98 -3.63 3.04
CA VAL A 75 20.95 -2.94 3.90
C VAL A 75 21.79 -3.94 4.70
N ALA A 76 21.17 -5.00 5.21
CA ALA A 76 21.81 -6.02 6.04
C ALA A 76 21.36 -7.43 5.61
N ARG A 77 22.17 -8.10 4.78
CA ARG A 77 21.82 -9.39 4.16
C ARG A 77 21.53 -10.54 5.13
N ASN A 78 21.96 -10.44 6.39
CA ASN A 78 21.74 -11.45 7.44
C ASN A 78 20.55 -11.12 8.37
N ALA A 79 19.79 -10.07 8.06
CA ALA A 79 18.66 -9.59 8.83
C ALA A 79 17.43 -9.39 7.91
N THR A 80 17.10 -10.42 7.14
CA THR A 80 15.89 -10.43 6.30
C THR A 80 14.62 -10.68 7.13
N LEU A 81 13.46 -10.51 6.52
CA LEU A 81 12.16 -10.89 7.10
C LEU A 81 11.78 -12.34 6.78
N GLN A 82 12.73 -13.15 6.29
CA GLN A 82 12.55 -14.58 6.10
C GLN A 82 12.56 -15.29 7.47
N LEU A 83 11.73 -16.31 7.63
CA LEU A 83 11.58 -17.00 8.92
C LEU A 83 12.91 -17.48 9.55
N PRO A 84 13.87 -18.06 8.80
CA PRO A 84 15.15 -18.49 9.37
C PRO A 84 15.99 -17.33 9.93
N ASP A 85 15.89 -16.14 9.33
CA ASP A 85 16.60 -14.95 9.78
C ASP A 85 15.92 -14.34 11.01
N LEU A 86 14.58 -14.33 11.04
CA LEU A 86 13.82 -13.89 12.20
C LEU A 86 14.16 -14.75 13.43
N GLN A 87 14.12 -16.08 13.29
CA GLN A 87 14.47 -17.03 14.35
C GLN A 87 15.91 -16.84 14.83
N ARG A 88 16.88 -16.80 13.90
CA ARG A 88 18.30 -16.60 14.24
C ARG A 88 18.55 -15.30 15.01
N ASN A 89 17.77 -14.26 14.73
CA ASN A 89 17.89 -12.96 15.38
C ASN A 89 16.95 -12.77 16.58
N GLY A 90 16.17 -13.80 16.97
CA GLY A 90 15.18 -13.73 18.05
C GLY A 90 14.09 -12.70 17.77
N ARG A 91 13.55 -12.70 16.55
CA ARG A 91 12.51 -11.80 16.02
C ARG A 91 11.36 -12.56 15.37
N ASP A 92 11.17 -13.81 15.76
CA ASP A 92 10.14 -14.74 15.27
C ASP A 92 8.83 -14.65 16.09
N THR A 93 8.60 -13.55 16.79
CA THR A 93 7.35 -13.26 17.50
C THR A 93 6.81 -11.91 17.09
N VAL A 94 5.49 -11.75 17.15
CA VAL A 94 4.81 -10.49 16.83
C VAL A 94 5.35 -9.35 17.70
N ASP A 95 5.53 -9.58 19.00
CA ASP A 95 6.06 -8.56 19.93
C ASP A 95 7.49 -8.13 19.55
N ALA A 96 8.33 -9.07 19.11
CA ALA A 96 9.70 -8.75 18.74
C ALA A 96 9.78 -7.96 17.42
N ILE A 97 8.88 -8.23 16.48
CA ILE A 97 8.74 -7.47 15.21
C ILE A 97 8.11 -6.10 15.49
N TYR A 98 7.11 -6.05 16.37
CA TYR A 98 6.51 -4.81 16.84
C TYR A 98 7.56 -3.87 17.42
N GLU A 99 8.35 -4.34 18.37
CA GLU A 99 9.36 -3.54 19.06
C GLU A 99 10.40 -2.94 18.11
N ILE A 100 10.91 -3.73 17.15
CA ILE A 100 11.89 -3.24 16.18
C ILE A 100 11.26 -2.28 15.16
N THR A 101 10.00 -2.48 14.78
CA THR A 101 9.28 -1.59 13.86
C THR A 101 8.93 -0.27 14.56
N TYR A 102 8.56 -0.32 15.84
CA TYR A 102 8.21 0.85 16.63
C TYR A 102 9.45 1.72 16.91
N LYS A 103 10.51 1.13 17.44
CA LYS A 103 11.69 1.85 17.96
C LYS A 103 12.84 1.95 16.96
N GLY A 104 12.84 1.13 15.91
CA GLY A 104 13.97 1.02 14.99
C GLY A 104 15.15 0.25 15.60
N LYS A 105 16.10 -0.15 14.75
CA LYS A 105 17.34 -0.82 15.19
C LYS A 105 18.46 -0.55 14.19
N GLY A 106 19.55 0.02 14.68
CA GLY A 106 20.73 0.32 13.87
C GLY A 106 20.39 1.27 12.73
N LYS A 107 20.46 0.77 11.49
CA LYS A 107 20.16 1.55 10.28
C LYS A 107 18.67 1.59 9.92
N MET A 108 17.84 0.74 10.54
CA MET A 108 16.39 0.74 10.32
C MET A 108 15.74 1.80 11.22
N PRO A 109 15.05 2.80 10.66
CA PRO A 109 14.36 3.81 11.45
C PRO A 109 13.15 3.24 12.18
N GLY A 110 12.80 3.81 13.33
CA GLY A 110 11.56 3.48 14.05
C GLY A 110 10.35 4.25 13.53
N PHE A 111 9.20 3.59 13.43
CA PHE A 111 7.97 4.13 12.84
C PHE A 111 6.92 4.53 13.87
N GLY A 112 7.08 4.16 15.14
CA GLY A 112 6.07 4.45 16.18
C GLY A 112 5.87 5.93 16.44
N GLU A 113 4.64 6.30 16.81
CA GLU A 113 4.24 7.66 17.21
C GLU A 113 5.18 8.25 18.26
N ASN A 114 5.53 7.46 19.28
CA ASN A 114 6.38 7.89 20.38
C ASN A 114 7.85 7.46 20.23
N CYS A 115 8.28 7.07 19.03
CA CYS A 115 9.70 6.75 18.80
C CYS A 115 10.60 7.94 19.15
N ALA A 116 11.63 7.67 19.94
CA ALA A 116 12.66 8.61 20.37
C ALA A 116 14.01 7.89 20.55
N PRO A 117 15.16 8.58 20.38
CA PRO A 117 15.31 9.97 19.97
C PRO A 117 15.02 10.19 18.46
N LYS A 118 14.73 11.44 18.05
CA LYS A 118 14.30 11.76 16.67
C LYS A 118 15.22 11.20 15.57
N GLY A 119 16.54 11.18 15.80
CA GLY A 119 17.51 10.66 14.83
C GLY A 119 17.43 9.15 14.57
N GLN A 120 16.79 8.39 15.45
CA GLN A 120 16.54 6.96 15.27
C GLN A 120 15.21 6.67 14.54
N CYS A 121 14.36 7.68 14.37
CA CYS A 121 13.00 7.50 13.88
C CYS A 121 12.87 7.91 12.42
N THR A 122 11.80 7.45 11.79
CA THR A 122 11.43 7.88 10.45
C THR A 122 11.16 9.39 10.43
N PHE A 123 11.52 10.03 9.32
CA PHE A 123 11.17 11.43 9.05
C PHE A 123 9.76 11.58 8.47
N GLY A 124 9.17 10.49 7.98
CA GLY A 124 7.82 10.49 7.43
C GLY A 124 6.72 10.40 8.50
N PRO A 125 5.45 10.30 8.07
CA PRO A 125 4.33 10.05 8.98
C PRO A 125 4.57 8.77 9.77
N LYS A 126 4.42 8.88 11.09
CA LYS A 126 4.52 7.78 12.05
C LYS A 126 3.27 6.92 11.99
N LEU A 127 3.39 5.71 12.51
CA LEU A 127 2.33 4.72 12.64
C LEU A 127 1.89 4.65 14.10
N THR A 128 0.58 4.56 14.31
CA THR A 128 -0.03 4.27 15.60
C THR A 128 0.42 2.91 16.13
N ASP A 129 0.31 2.69 17.44
CA ASP A 129 0.59 1.38 18.05
C ASP A 129 -0.24 0.24 17.41
N GLY A 130 -1.50 0.51 17.02
CA GLY A 130 -2.34 -0.46 16.31
C GLY A 130 -1.80 -0.82 14.92
N GLU A 131 -1.46 0.19 14.12
CA GLU A 131 -0.89 -0.02 12.78
C GLU A 131 0.45 -0.78 12.83
N VAL A 132 1.32 -0.48 13.79
CA VAL A 132 2.59 -1.21 13.96
C VAL A 132 2.33 -2.67 14.33
N ARG A 133 1.30 -2.95 15.16
CA ARG A 133 0.90 -4.31 15.52
C ARG A 133 0.36 -5.08 14.31
N ASP A 134 -0.54 -4.47 13.53
CA ASP A 134 -1.12 -5.08 12.34
C ASP A 134 -0.05 -5.44 11.30
N ILE A 135 0.92 -4.55 11.06
CA ILE A 135 2.06 -4.84 10.19
C ILE A 135 2.91 -5.99 10.76
N ALA A 136 3.16 -6.02 12.08
CA ALA A 136 3.99 -7.06 12.70
C ALA A 136 3.37 -8.45 12.54
N GLU A 137 2.05 -8.57 12.75
CA GLU A 137 1.30 -9.81 12.51
C GLU A 137 1.35 -10.22 11.04
N TRP A 138 1.16 -9.27 10.13
CA TRP A 138 1.23 -9.51 8.69
C TRP A 138 2.61 -9.97 8.23
N ILE A 139 3.69 -9.35 8.74
CA ILE A 139 5.08 -9.73 8.43
C ILE A 139 5.35 -11.16 8.90
N LEU A 140 4.95 -11.51 10.12
CA LEU A 140 5.16 -12.87 10.64
C LEU A 140 4.40 -13.89 9.78
N GLY A 141 3.15 -13.63 9.44
CA GLY A 141 2.37 -14.49 8.54
C GLY A 141 2.99 -14.64 7.15
N LYS A 142 3.55 -13.56 6.58
CA LYS A 142 4.31 -13.63 5.32
C LYS A 142 5.59 -14.45 5.45
N ALA A 143 6.31 -14.32 6.56
CA ALA A 143 7.52 -15.10 6.82
C ALA A 143 7.21 -16.60 6.96
N GLU A 144 6.15 -16.95 7.69
CA GLU A 144 5.67 -18.33 7.84
C GLU A 144 5.19 -18.93 6.52
N ALA A 145 4.56 -18.13 5.66
CA ALA A 145 4.15 -18.52 4.32
C ALA A 145 5.32 -18.55 3.30
N GLY A 146 6.53 -18.16 3.70
CA GLY A 146 7.71 -18.17 2.83
C GLY A 146 7.72 -17.06 1.77
N TRP A 147 7.05 -15.93 2.02
CA TRP A 147 6.96 -14.77 1.12
C TRP A 147 6.52 -15.13 -0.31
N PRO A 148 5.26 -15.58 -0.49
CA PRO A 148 4.70 -15.89 -1.81
C PRO A 148 4.43 -14.65 -2.66
#